data_AF-A0A9Q0RQZ8-F1
#
_entry.id   AF-A0A9Q0RQZ8-F1
#
_cell.length_a   1.000
_cell.length_b   1.000
_cell.length_c   1.000
_cell.angle_alpha   90.00
_cell.angle_beta   90.00
_cell.angle_gamma   90.00
#
_symmetry.space_group_name_H-M   'P 1'
#
loop_
_entity.id
_entity.type
_entity.pdbx_description
1 polymer ?
#
loop_
_entity_poly.entity_id
_entity_poly.type
_entity_poly.pdbx_seq_one_letter_code
_entity_poly.pdbx_strand_id
1 'polypeptide(L)'
;MITSCIRSFNVDHPSNQVNSLHFKSKLIEQIKLSNEQANFVLLKYFNNNNEQQSIENDHEITEKINLIQACFKHVDICHNLDLFSLPLNELQNRINILKEVGFIHLEINLINSIPLLMSKTLVDLKQCGFYPTDGNPFLRILQFLVSKQLMTQNESEIMGQESKWINDIDQYQLCEIRSRCLTFVLRTLLDCSEHVAAHIIENYNSSRGFDNISFTQLITNLNIIIEEVKLPINQLIKYFNILANQEPEKLKQLANISIFKENNNLRYTFFTRQRLLQIKPHHIKERVDLLVKKYKCTGQQLNETIAILDLPVEEIEELFSKYNQCDQLKTFSNNKHFLRLIMNIDLALNNVKNMDERKISTRHTTLRNLLKPNSKFMSMVKNSTFRLTLNSFTQLHFDSSLKDVKHRIGWNKMGKQSLNSINAESIVSYFRQERLSDQQIQNGLYLIYCPFETVKTVWEEMFDYDEVRRSNIDWRNHPYVLQLLFHFIERMNRH
;
A
#
# COMPACT_ATOMS: atom_id res chain seq x y z
N MET A 1 -14.88 -53.39 -14.30
CA MET A 1 -15.14 -52.43 -15.41
C MET A 1 -15.38 -51.05 -14.81
N ILE A 2 -14.31 -50.29 -14.57
CA ILE A 2 -14.32 -48.83 -14.50
C ILE A 2 -13.03 -48.40 -15.21
N THR A 3 -13.11 -48.42 -16.54
CA THR A 3 -12.15 -47.85 -17.46
C THR A 3 -12.83 -46.63 -18.06
N SER A 4 -12.07 -45.56 -18.28
CA SER A 4 -12.49 -44.24 -18.80
C SER A 4 -13.01 -43.23 -17.76
N CYS A 5 -12.06 -42.47 -17.21
CA CYS A 5 -12.17 -41.01 -17.08
C CYS A 5 -10.78 -40.42 -16.72
N ILE A 6 -9.78 -40.73 -17.54
CA ILE A 6 -8.58 -39.88 -17.62
C ILE A 6 -8.97 -38.77 -18.59
N ARG A 7 -9.46 -37.65 -18.07
CA ARG A 7 -9.41 -36.39 -18.83
C ARG A 7 -7.93 -36.11 -19.07
N SER A 8 -7.57 -35.97 -20.33
CA SER A 8 -6.27 -35.49 -20.78
C SER A 8 -5.93 -34.19 -20.06
N PHE A 9 -5.01 -34.28 -19.10
CA PHE A 9 -4.30 -33.13 -18.55
C PHE A 9 -3.40 -32.59 -19.66
N ASN A 10 -3.66 -31.38 -20.15
CA ASN A 10 -2.66 -30.64 -20.93
C ASN A 10 -1.56 -30.18 -19.97
N VAL A 11 -0.58 -31.04 -19.75
CA VAL A 11 0.71 -30.68 -19.15
C VAL A 11 1.63 -30.25 -20.31
N ASP A 12 1.31 -29.13 -20.98
CA ASP A 12 2.05 -28.69 -22.18
C ASP A 12 3.34 -27.91 -21.88
N HIS A 13 3.76 -27.83 -20.61
CA HIS A 13 5.09 -27.31 -20.25
C HIS A 13 6.03 -28.44 -19.81
N PRO A 14 7.16 -28.68 -20.51
CA PRO A 14 8.09 -29.77 -20.21
C PRO A 14 8.72 -29.67 -18.80
N SER A 15 8.83 -28.47 -18.24
CA SER A 15 9.29 -28.23 -16.86
C SER A 15 8.35 -28.80 -15.79
N ASN A 16 7.04 -28.80 -16.05
CA ASN A 16 6.03 -29.29 -15.10
C ASN A 16 5.99 -30.82 -15.06
N GLN A 17 6.29 -31.48 -16.19
CA GLN A 17 6.38 -32.95 -16.26
C GLN A 17 7.59 -33.47 -15.46
N VAL A 18 8.75 -32.83 -15.57
CA VAL A 18 9.98 -33.24 -14.86
C VAL A 18 9.82 -33.10 -13.34
N ASN A 19 9.28 -31.98 -12.86
CA ASN A 19 9.05 -31.77 -11.42
C ASN A 19 7.98 -32.73 -10.86
N SER A 20 6.96 -33.07 -11.64
CA SER A 20 5.93 -34.04 -11.24
C SER A 20 6.49 -35.47 -11.06
N LEU A 21 7.38 -35.89 -11.97
CA LEU A 21 8.06 -37.19 -11.91
C LEU A 21 9.05 -37.23 -10.74
N HIS A 22 9.76 -36.14 -10.49
CA HIS A 22 10.70 -36.03 -9.38
C HIS A 22 9.99 -36.04 -8.02
N PHE A 23 8.90 -35.28 -7.87
CA PHE A 23 8.08 -35.31 -6.66
C PHE A 23 7.50 -36.71 -6.40
N LYS A 24 7.00 -37.37 -7.45
CA LYS A 24 6.54 -38.76 -7.37
C LYS A 24 7.62 -39.72 -6.90
N SER A 25 8.82 -39.63 -7.47
CA SER A 25 9.97 -40.44 -7.06
C SER A 25 10.30 -40.20 -5.59
N LYS A 26 10.31 -38.96 -5.10
CA LYS A 26 10.52 -38.66 -3.67
C LYS A 26 9.44 -39.28 -2.77
N LEU A 27 8.16 -39.22 -3.15
CA LEU A 27 7.08 -39.86 -2.39
C LEU A 27 7.24 -41.38 -2.30
N ILE A 28 7.69 -42.01 -3.39
CA ILE A 28 7.90 -43.46 -3.44
C ILE A 28 9.19 -43.86 -2.71
N GLU A 29 10.27 -43.10 -2.85
CA GLU A 29 11.59 -43.46 -2.32
C GLU A 29 11.74 -43.09 -0.84
N GLN A 30 11.31 -41.88 -0.46
CA GLN A 30 11.51 -41.36 0.89
C GLN A 30 10.36 -41.78 1.82
N ILE A 31 9.12 -41.69 1.35
CA ILE A 31 7.92 -42.00 2.15
C ILE A 31 7.47 -43.46 1.95
N LYS A 32 8.00 -44.16 0.93
CA LYS A 32 7.61 -45.56 0.62
C LYS A 32 6.13 -45.71 0.30
N LEU A 33 5.52 -44.69 -0.30
CA LEU A 33 4.16 -44.78 -0.84
C LEU A 33 4.12 -45.74 -2.03
N SER A 34 3.00 -46.45 -2.19
CA SER A 34 2.76 -47.20 -3.42
C SER A 34 2.66 -46.25 -4.62
N ASN A 35 2.91 -46.76 -5.81
CA ASN A 35 2.81 -45.98 -7.05
C ASN A 35 1.40 -45.36 -7.22
N GLU A 36 0.36 -46.07 -6.78
CA GLU A 36 -1.04 -45.62 -6.78
C GLU A 36 -1.28 -44.48 -5.78
N GLN A 37 -0.74 -44.60 -4.56
CA GLN A 37 -0.81 -43.56 -3.53
C GLN A 37 -0.07 -42.29 -3.93
N ALA A 38 1.12 -42.42 -4.52
CA ALA A 38 1.89 -41.29 -5.03
C ALA A 38 1.17 -40.59 -6.18
N ASN A 39 0.54 -41.34 -7.09
CA ASN A 39 -0.30 -40.76 -8.15
C ASN A 39 -1.52 -40.01 -7.59
N PHE A 40 -2.15 -40.55 -6.53
CA PHE A 40 -3.28 -39.88 -5.88
C PHE A 40 -2.88 -38.55 -5.23
N VAL A 41 -1.74 -38.53 -4.53
CA VAL A 41 -1.17 -37.30 -3.95
C VAL A 41 -0.90 -36.26 -5.04
N LEU A 42 -0.25 -36.65 -6.14
CA LEU A 42 0.01 -35.76 -7.27
C LEU A 42 -1.29 -35.18 -7.84
N LEU A 43 -2.30 -36.02 -8.10
CA LEU A 43 -3.59 -35.57 -8.64
C LEU A 43 -4.27 -34.54 -7.73
N LYS A 44 -4.27 -34.77 -6.41
CA LYS A 44 -4.83 -33.79 -5.45
C LYS A 44 -4.00 -32.51 -5.39
N TYR A 45 -2.69 -32.63 -5.41
CA TYR A 45 -1.77 -31.50 -5.37
C TYR A 45 -1.94 -30.58 -6.59
N PHE A 46 -2.08 -31.14 -7.80
CA PHE A 46 -2.33 -30.37 -9.02
C PHE A 46 -3.75 -29.79 -9.12
N ASN A 47 -4.76 -30.49 -8.58
CA ASN A 47 -6.13 -29.97 -8.59
C ASN A 47 -6.35 -28.81 -7.60
N ASN A 48 -5.63 -28.79 -6.47
CA ASN A 48 -5.75 -27.71 -5.48
C ASN A 48 -4.90 -26.48 -5.82
N ASN A 49 -3.76 -26.69 -6.48
CA ASN A 49 -2.94 -25.62 -7.03
C ASN A 49 -3.47 -25.25 -8.43
N ASN A 50 -4.59 -24.51 -8.48
CA ASN A 50 -5.07 -23.86 -9.72
C ASN A 50 -3.87 -23.30 -10.50
N GLU A 51 -3.88 -23.44 -11.83
CA GLU A 51 -2.81 -23.21 -12.84
C GLU A 51 -1.93 -21.95 -12.69
N GLN A 52 -2.20 -21.06 -11.73
CA GLN A 52 -1.49 -19.82 -11.43
C GLN A 52 -0.58 -19.86 -10.19
N GLN A 53 -0.64 -20.90 -9.35
CA GLN A 53 0.35 -21.09 -8.28
C GLN A 53 1.47 -22.00 -8.79
N SER A 54 2.61 -21.38 -9.10
CA SER A 54 3.88 -22.06 -9.37
C SER A 54 4.03 -23.28 -8.46
N ILE A 55 4.27 -24.45 -9.05
CA ILE A 55 4.73 -25.67 -8.39
C ILE A 55 5.68 -25.25 -7.25
N GLU A 56 5.39 -25.63 -6.01
CA GLU A 56 6.31 -25.40 -4.88
C GLU A 56 7.70 -25.87 -5.33
N ASN A 57 8.74 -25.06 -5.11
CA ASN A 57 10.09 -25.44 -5.53
C ASN A 57 10.47 -26.79 -4.88
N ASP A 58 11.26 -27.63 -5.54
CA ASP A 58 11.66 -28.96 -5.04
C ASP A 58 12.15 -28.98 -3.58
N HIS A 59 12.68 -27.87 -3.11
CA HIS A 59 13.07 -27.62 -1.72
C HIS A 59 11.88 -27.67 -0.75
N GLU A 60 10.82 -26.93 -1.02
CA GLU A 60 9.63 -26.80 -0.17
C GLU A 60 8.88 -28.15 -0.08
N ILE A 61 8.83 -28.88 -1.18
CA ILE A 61 8.36 -30.26 -1.22
C ILE A 61 9.19 -31.15 -0.29
N THR A 62 10.51 -31.06 -0.35
CA THR A 62 11.41 -31.87 0.48
C THR A 62 11.25 -31.52 1.96
N GLU A 63 11.15 -30.25 2.31
CA GLU A 63 10.88 -29.79 3.67
C GLU A 63 9.54 -30.31 4.20
N LYS A 64 8.51 -30.31 3.36
CA LYS A 64 7.19 -30.86 3.71
C LYS A 64 7.25 -32.35 4.01
N ILE A 65 7.93 -33.12 3.17
CA ILE A 65 8.14 -34.56 3.40
C ILE A 65 8.86 -34.78 4.74
N ASN A 66 9.97 -34.08 4.96
CA ASN A 66 10.75 -34.18 6.20
C ASN A 66 9.92 -33.83 7.44
N LEU A 67 9.11 -32.76 7.37
CA LEU A 67 8.24 -32.34 8.46
C LEU A 67 7.21 -33.41 8.81
N ILE A 68 6.56 -33.98 7.79
CA ILE A 68 5.53 -35.02 7.96
C ILE A 68 6.15 -36.27 8.60
N GLN A 69 7.31 -36.72 8.09
CA GLN A 69 8.01 -37.89 8.61
C GLN A 69 8.54 -37.70 10.03
N ALA A 70 8.93 -36.48 10.40
CA ALA A 70 9.37 -36.15 11.75
C ALA A 70 8.22 -36.13 12.76
N CYS A 71 6.97 -35.94 12.32
CA CYS A 71 5.83 -35.76 13.21
C CYS A 71 4.88 -36.97 13.26
N PHE A 72 4.81 -37.79 12.21
CA PHE A 72 3.83 -38.87 12.09
C PHE A 72 4.47 -40.21 11.75
N LYS A 73 3.85 -41.29 12.23
CA LYS A 73 4.29 -42.64 11.86
C LYS A 73 3.97 -42.91 10.39
N HIS A 74 4.82 -43.67 9.74
CA HIS A 74 4.66 -44.06 8.34
C HIS A 74 3.27 -44.64 8.02
N VAL A 75 2.76 -45.53 8.88
CA VAL A 75 1.44 -46.15 8.69
C VAL A 75 0.35 -45.09 8.63
N ASP A 76 0.39 -44.09 9.50
CA ASP A 76 -0.63 -43.02 9.54
C ASP A 76 -0.56 -42.15 8.28
N ILE A 77 0.65 -41.85 7.80
CA ILE A 77 0.88 -41.07 6.58
C ILE A 77 0.27 -41.78 5.36
N CYS A 78 0.49 -43.09 5.21
CA CYS A 78 -0.05 -43.87 4.09
C CYS A 78 -1.58 -43.88 4.02
N HIS A 79 -2.25 -43.77 5.17
CA HIS A 79 -3.71 -43.77 5.26
C HIS A 79 -4.32 -42.36 5.14
N ASN A 80 -3.52 -41.31 5.30
CA ASN A 80 -3.99 -39.91 5.34
C ASN A 80 -3.22 -39.03 4.35
N LEU A 81 -3.29 -39.39 3.08
CA LEU A 81 -2.58 -38.72 1.97
C LEU A 81 -3.03 -37.26 1.74
N ASP A 82 -4.19 -36.89 2.27
CA ASP A 82 -4.75 -35.54 2.14
C ASP A 82 -3.87 -34.48 2.82
N LEU A 83 -2.99 -34.89 3.73
CA LEU A 83 -2.00 -34.03 4.37
C LEU A 83 -1.09 -33.32 3.37
N PHE A 84 -0.77 -33.97 2.24
CA PHE A 84 0.09 -33.39 1.19
C PHE A 84 -0.59 -32.28 0.39
N SER A 85 -1.90 -32.12 0.53
CA SER A 85 -2.66 -31.07 -0.15
C SER A 85 -2.64 -29.72 0.58
N LEU A 86 -2.27 -29.69 1.87
CA LEU A 86 -2.12 -28.46 2.65
C LEU A 86 -0.80 -27.77 2.29
N PRO A 87 -0.75 -26.45 2.09
CA PRO A 87 0.52 -25.71 1.94
C PRO A 87 1.48 -25.98 3.11
N LEU A 88 2.80 -26.01 2.86
CA LEU A 88 3.81 -26.29 3.90
C LEU A 88 3.64 -25.40 5.14
N ASN A 89 3.49 -24.10 4.94
CA ASN A 89 3.34 -23.13 6.03
C ASN A 89 2.07 -23.37 6.86
N GLU A 90 0.97 -23.74 6.21
CA GLU A 90 -0.28 -24.04 6.89
C GLU A 90 -0.14 -25.32 7.75
N LEU A 91 0.46 -26.37 7.19
CA LEU A 91 0.73 -27.61 7.90
C LEU A 91 1.63 -27.38 9.12
N GLN A 92 2.75 -26.68 8.94
CA GLN A 92 3.67 -26.33 10.02
C GLN A 92 2.97 -25.54 11.13
N ASN A 93 2.14 -24.57 10.75
CA ASN A 93 1.41 -23.74 11.70
C ASN A 93 0.40 -24.57 12.53
N ARG A 94 -0.36 -25.46 11.88
CA ARG A 94 -1.30 -26.36 12.58
C ARG A 94 -0.59 -27.32 13.54
N ILE A 95 0.55 -27.89 13.12
CA ILE A 95 1.40 -28.73 13.98
C ILE A 95 1.89 -27.94 15.20
N ASN A 96 2.36 -26.70 14.98
CA ASN A 96 2.86 -25.84 16.06
C ASN A 96 1.75 -25.52 17.07
N ILE A 97 0.53 -25.21 16.62
CA ILE A 97 -0.61 -24.96 17.51
C ILE A 97 -0.83 -26.14 18.46
N LEU A 98 -0.88 -27.37 17.95
CA LEU A 98 -1.09 -28.56 18.78
C LEU A 98 0.06 -28.79 19.76
N LYS A 99 1.31 -28.63 19.31
CA LYS A 99 2.49 -28.77 20.18
C LYS A 99 2.54 -27.72 21.29
N GLU A 100 2.29 -26.45 20.96
CA GLU A 100 2.29 -25.33 21.90
C GLU A 100 1.27 -25.51 23.02
N VAL A 101 0.11 -26.09 22.70
CA VAL A 101 -0.96 -26.33 23.67
C VAL A 101 -0.74 -27.63 24.47
N GLY A 102 0.26 -28.44 24.10
CA GLY A 102 0.71 -29.59 24.89
C GLY A 102 0.21 -30.96 24.42
N PHE A 103 -0.23 -31.10 23.17
CA PHE A 103 -0.48 -32.42 22.58
C PHE A 103 0.85 -33.14 22.32
N ILE A 104 1.09 -34.23 23.05
CA ILE A 104 2.36 -34.99 23.02
C ILE A 104 2.41 -35.97 21.84
N HIS A 105 1.28 -36.63 21.55
CA HIS A 105 1.14 -37.54 20.43
C HIS A 105 0.25 -36.89 19.37
N LEU A 106 0.87 -36.50 18.25
CA LEU A 106 0.15 -35.90 17.14
C LEU A 106 -0.33 -37.00 16.20
N GLU A 107 -1.64 -37.08 16.02
CA GLU A 107 -2.27 -37.87 14.97
C GLU A 107 -2.69 -36.94 13.83
N ILE A 108 -2.69 -37.45 12.60
CA ILE A 108 -3.03 -36.64 11.42
C ILE A 108 -4.47 -36.10 11.51
N ASN A 109 -5.39 -36.87 12.10
CA ASN A 109 -6.77 -36.46 12.32
C ASN A 109 -6.88 -35.20 13.18
N LEU A 110 -5.99 -35.01 14.17
CA LEU A 110 -6.00 -33.84 15.06
C LEU A 110 -5.66 -32.55 14.30
N ILE A 111 -4.82 -32.62 13.26
CA ILE A 111 -4.45 -31.45 12.44
C ILE A 111 -5.67 -30.84 11.76
N ASN A 112 -6.60 -31.68 11.31
CA ASN A 112 -7.83 -31.24 10.65
C ASN A 112 -8.93 -30.87 11.64
N SER A 113 -8.85 -31.36 12.88
CA SER A 113 -9.84 -31.13 13.92
C SER A 113 -9.51 -29.97 14.88
N ILE A 114 -8.49 -29.14 14.61
CA ILE A 114 -8.11 -28.02 15.49
C ILE A 114 -9.33 -27.16 15.92
N PRO A 115 -10.22 -26.69 15.03
CA PRO A 115 -11.37 -25.90 15.46
C PRO A 115 -12.33 -26.64 16.41
N LEU A 116 -12.48 -27.95 16.22
CA LEU A 116 -13.30 -28.80 17.08
C LEU A 116 -12.62 -29.05 18.43
N LEU A 117 -11.30 -29.21 18.45
CA LEU A 117 -10.53 -29.36 19.70
C LEU A 117 -10.56 -28.06 20.51
N MET A 118 -10.48 -26.92 19.83
CA MET A 118 -10.45 -25.59 20.46
C MET A 118 -11.75 -25.24 21.19
N SER A 119 -12.90 -25.74 20.72
CA SER A 119 -14.21 -25.49 21.33
C SER A 119 -14.58 -26.44 22.48
N LYS A 120 -13.78 -27.48 22.73
CA LYS A 120 -13.99 -28.40 23.85
C LYS A 120 -13.36 -27.87 25.13
N THR A 121 -13.97 -28.22 26.25
CA THR A 121 -13.37 -28.00 27.57
C THR A 121 -12.18 -28.92 27.77
N LEU A 122 -11.23 -28.52 28.62
CA LEU A 122 -10.06 -29.33 28.92
C LEU A 122 -10.44 -30.66 29.61
N VAL A 123 -11.46 -30.66 30.47
CA VAL A 123 -11.98 -31.90 31.07
C VAL A 123 -12.52 -32.88 30.02
N ASP A 124 -13.27 -32.41 29.02
CA ASP A 124 -13.79 -33.28 27.96
C ASP A 124 -12.65 -33.89 27.14
N LEU A 125 -11.61 -33.10 26.83
CA LEU A 125 -10.45 -33.57 26.07
C LEU A 125 -9.65 -34.63 26.85
N LYS A 126 -9.53 -34.47 28.17
CA LYS A 126 -8.92 -35.48 29.06
C LYS A 126 -9.74 -36.76 29.13
N GLN A 127 -11.06 -36.64 29.31
CA GLN A 127 -11.98 -37.79 29.37
C GLN A 127 -12.02 -38.58 28.05
N CYS A 128 -11.95 -37.89 26.90
CA CYS A 128 -11.89 -38.52 25.59
C CYS A 128 -10.51 -39.10 25.25
N GLY A 129 -9.50 -38.93 26.11
CA GLY A 129 -8.14 -39.40 25.88
C GLY A 129 -7.34 -38.61 24.84
N PHE A 130 -7.86 -37.47 24.36
CA PHE A 130 -7.13 -36.61 23.42
C PHE A 130 -6.04 -35.78 24.07
N TYR A 131 -6.16 -35.52 25.38
CA TYR A 131 -5.21 -34.70 26.13
C TYR A 131 -4.69 -35.43 27.38
N PRO A 132 -3.40 -35.26 27.77
CA PRO A 132 -2.86 -35.92 28.96
C PRO A 132 -3.65 -35.58 30.23
N THR A 133 -3.90 -36.59 31.07
CA THR A 133 -4.72 -36.47 32.29
C THR A 133 -4.17 -35.41 33.26
N ASP A 134 -2.85 -35.42 33.46
CA ASP A 134 -2.13 -34.45 34.31
C ASP A 134 -1.63 -33.22 33.53
N GLY A 135 -2.02 -33.10 32.26
CA GLY A 135 -1.60 -31.99 31.41
C GLY A 135 -2.24 -30.67 31.82
N ASN A 136 -1.45 -29.60 31.80
CA ASN A 136 -1.93 -28.22 31.94
C ASN A 136 -1.48 -27.38 30.74
N PRO A 137 -2.38 -27.01 29.82
CA PRO A 137 -2.04 -26.27 28.60
C PRO A 137 -1.52 -24.86 28.89
N PHE A 138 -2.00 -24.20 29.94
CA PHE A 138 -1.53 -22.88 30.32
C PHE A 138 -0.05 -22.92 30.74
N LEU A 139 0.33 -23.87 31.61
CA LEU A 139 1.72 -24.04 32.01
C LEU A 139 2.63 -24.39 30.83
N ARG A 140 2.15 -25.25 29.93
CA ARG A 140 2.90 -25.60 28.70
C ARG A 140 3.14 -24.39 27.82
N ILE A 141 2.13 -23.55 27.62
CA ILE A 141 2.25 -22.32 26.85
C ILE A 141 3.19 -21.34 27.57
N LEU A 142 3.08 -21.17 28.89
CA LEU A 142 4.00 -20.32 29.66
C LEU A 142 5.45 -20.78 29.52
N GLN A 143 5.73 -22.08 29.72
CA GLN A 143 7.07 -22.66 29.55
C GLN A 143 7.60 -22.44 28.13
N PHE A 144 6.73 -22.62 27.13
CA PHE A 144 7.07 -22.33 25.74
C PHE A 144 7.48 -20.85 25.58
N LEU A 145 6.71 -19.92 26.12
CA LEU A 145 7.00 -18.48 26.04
C LEU A 145 8.28 -18.07 26.79
N VAL A 146 8.54 -18.68 27.96
CA VAL A 146 9.80 -18.52 28.71
C VAL A 146 11.00 -19.05 27.91
N SER A 147 10.86 -20.23 27.30
CA SER A 147 11.92 -20.81 26.44
C SER A 147 12.25 -19.92 25.22
N LYS A 148 11.29 -19.10 24.79
CA LYS A 148 11.44 -18.11 23.73
C LYS A 148 11.92 -16.74 24.22
N GLN A 149 12.25 -16.61 25.51
CA GLN A 149 12.73 -15.37 26.15
C GLN A 149 11.73 -14.20 26.06
N LEU A 150 10.45 -14.50 25.94
CA LEU A 150 9.40 -13.47 25.84
C LEU A 150 8.83 -13.04 27.19
N MET A 151 9.17 -13.78 28.24
CA MET A 151 8.84 -13.43 29.61
C MET A 151 10.12 -13.29 30.41
N THR A 152 10.27 -12.15 31.08
CA THR A 152 11.33 -11.89 32.06
C THR A 152 10.84 -12.04 33.50
N GLN A 153 9.52 -12.08 33.72
CA GLN A 153 8.92 -12.32 35.03
C GLN A 153 9.13 -13.76 35.48
N ASN A 154 9.43 -13.97 36.77
CA ASN A 154 9.46 -15.31 37.34
C ASN A 154 8.08 -15.96 37.13
N GLU A 155 8.05 -17.17 36.57
CA GLU A 155 6.82 -17.96 36.37
C GLU A 155 5.93 -17.95 37.63
N SER A 156 6.53 -17.93 38.82
CA SER A 156 5.84 -17.85 40.11
C SER A 156 4.95 -16.61 40.32
N GLU A 157 5.29 -15.45 39.75
CA GLU A 157 4.50 -14.22 39.91
C GLU A 157 3.22 -14.27 39.07
N ILE A 158 3.31 -14.76 37.83
CA ILE A 158 2.17 -14.98 36.94
C ILE A 158 1.25 -16.05 37.54
N MET A 159 1.84 -17.13 38.05
CA MET A 159 1.13 -18.21 38.74
C MET A 159 0.39 -17.72 39.99
N GLY A 160 0.95 -16.75 40.72
CA GLY A 160 0.29 -16.14 41.88
C GLY A 160 -0.93 -15.30 41.49
N GLN A 161 -0.79 -14.46 40.45
CA GLN A 161 -1.87 -13.58 39.97
C GLN A 161 -3.04 -14.36 39.34
N GLU A 162 -2.75 -15.49 38.68
CA GLU A 162 -3.72 -16.32 37.97
C GLU A 162 -4.18 -17.55 38.76
N SER A 163 -3.80 -17.67 40.04
CA SER A 163 -3.96 -18.88 40.86
C SER A 163 -5.39 -19.45 40.90
N LYS A 164 -6.41 -18.59 41.01
CA LYS A 164 -7.82 -19.02 40.98
C LYS A 164 -8.20 -19.64 39.64
N TRP A 165 -7.79 -19.03 38.54
CA TRP A 165 -8.12 -19.49 37.19
C TRP A 165 -7.36 -20.78 36.84
N ILE A 166 -6.11 -20.91 37.28
CA ILE A 166 -5.30 -22.12 37.11
C ILE A 166 -5.94 -23.32 37.83
N ASN A 167 -6.53 -23.11 39.01
CA ASN A 167 -7.21 -24.18 39.75
C ASN A 167 -8.47 -24.67 39.05
N ASP A 168 -9.19 -23.79 38.35
CA ASP A 168 -10.42 -24.10 37.62
C ASP A 168 -10.18 -24.37 36.12
N ILE A 169 -8.91 -24.49 35.68
CA ILE A 169 -8.54 -24.52 34.26
C ILE A 169 -9.25 -25.61 33.45
N ASP A 170 -9.59 -26.73 34.09
CA ASP A 170 -10.26 -27.87 33.46
C ASP A 170 -11.68 -27.53 32.96
N GLN A 171 -12.31 -26.48 33.50
CA GLN A 171 -13.66 -26.05 33.12
C GLN A 171 -13.67 -25.18 31.86
N TYR A 172 -12.53 -24.64 31.45
CA TYR A 172 -12.45 -23.69 30.34
C TYR A 172 -12.23 -24.39 29.00
N GLN A 173 -12.70 -23.75 27.93
CA GLN A 173 -12.40 -24.17 26.57
C GLN A 173 -10.94 -23.91 26.23
N LEU A 174 -10.39 -24.75 25.35
CA LEU A 174 -8.99 -24.62 24.97
C LEU A 174 -8.69 -23.29 24.25
N CYS A 175 -9.64 -22.76 23.48
CA CYS A 175 -9.55 -21.44 22.86
C CYS A 175 -9.52 -20.29 23.89
N GLU A 176 -10.24 -20.42 25.01
CA GLU A 176 -10.26 -19.42 26.09
C GLU A 176 -8.91 -19.38 26.81
N ILE A 177 -8.37 -20.57 27.13
CA ILE A 177 -7.03 -20.74 27.70
C ILE A 177 -5.98 -20.11 26.79
N ARG A 178 -6.04 -20.40 25.49
CA ARG A 178 -5.12 -19.85 24.49
C ARG A 178 -5.26 -18.33 24.34
N SER A 179 -6.49 -17.81 24.31
CA SER A 179 -6.76 -16.38 24.23
C SER A 179 -6.20 -15.62 25.44
N ARG A 180 -6.30 -16.19 26.65
CA ARG A 180 -5.73 -15.58 27.86
C ARG A 180 -4.20 -15.53 27.82
N CYS A 181 -3.54 -16.62 27.39
CA CYS A 181 -2.08 -16.61 27.16
C CYS A 181 -1.67 -15.58 26.12
N LEU A 182 -2.47 -15.45 25.05
CA LEU A 182 -2.22 -14.50 23.98
C LEU A 182 -2.33 -13.05 24.45
N THR A 183 -3.30 -12.73 25.31
CA THR A 183 -3.42 -11.40 25.93
C THR A 183 -2.12 -11.05 26.65
N PHE A 184 -1.56 -12.00 27.40
CA PHE A 184 -0.30 -11.82 28.08
C PHE A 184 0.86 -11.56 27.11
N VAL A 185 0.97 -12.35 26.03
CA VAL A 185 2.02 -12.19 25.01
C VAL A 185 1.95 -10.82 24.35
N LEU A 186 0.75 -10.40 23.93
CA LEU A 186 0.55 -9.10 23.27
C LEU A 186 0.82 -7.93 24.21
N ARG A 187 0.41 -8.05 25.48
CA ARG A 187 0.70 -7.05 26.51
C ARG A 187 2.20 -6.82 26.66
N THR A 188 2.96 -7.91 26.66
CA THR A 188 4.41 -7.90 26.86
C THR A 188 5.15 -7.41 25.63
N LEU A 189 4.84 -7.95 24.44
CA LEU A 189 5.51 -7.58 23.19
C LEU A 189 5.20 -6.16 22.71
N LEU A 190 3.99 -5.67 22.97
CA LEU A 190 3.55 -4.35 22.51
C LEU A 190 3.63 -3.28 23.60
N ASP A 191 4.10 -3.63 24.80
CA ASP A 191 4.12 -2.77 25.99
C ASP A 191 2.80 -1.98 26.16
N CYS A 192 1.69 -2.72 26.17
CA CYS A 192 0.34 -2.13 26.19
C CYS A 192 -0.46 -2.58 27.41
N SER A 193 -1.66 -2.02 27.61
CA SER A 193 -2.55 -2.46 28.70
C SER A 193 -3.29 -3.75 28.35
N GLU A 194 -3.76 -4.47 29.36
CA GLU A 194 -4.56 -5.69 29.18
C GLU A 194 -5.83 -5.43 28.35
N HIS A 195 -6.51 -4.30 28.56
CA HIS A 195 -7.67 -3.91 27.77
C HIS A 195 -7.35 -3.74 26.28
N VAL A 196 -6.19 -3.16 25.96
CA VAL A 196 -5.75 -2.99 24.56
C VAL A 196 -5.44 -4.36 23.95
N ALA A 197 -4.72 -5.23 24.66
CA ALA A 197 -4.42 -6.58 24.21
C ALA A 197 -5.70 -7.42 23.99
N ALA A 198 -6.65 -7.37 24.92
CA ALA A 198 -7.94 -8.05 24.79
C ALA A 198 -8.74 -7.51 23.58
N HIS A 199 -8.76 -6.20 23.37
CA HIS A 199 -9.44 -5.60 22.21
C HIS A 199 -8.84 -6.01 20.87
N ILE A 200 -7.49 -6.12 20.77
CA ILE A 200 -6.83 -6.68 19.59
C ILE A 200 -7.32 -8.11 19.35
N ILE A 201 -7.46 -8.87 20.43
CA ILE A 201 -7.86 -10.28 20.33
C ILE A 201 -9.30 -10.42 19.81
N GLU A 202 -10.23 -9.65 20.39
CA GLU A 202 -11.63 -9.63 19.96
C GLU A 202 -11.78 -9.22 18.48
N ASN A 203 -11.10 -8.14 18.08
CA ASN A 203 -11.15 -7.64 16.71
C ASN A 203 -10.60 -8.64 15.69
N TYR A 204 -9.58 -9.40 16.06
CA TYR A 204 -9.02 -10.41 15.16
C TYR A 204 -9.89 -11.67 15.11
N ASN A 205 -10.42 -12.13 16.25
CA ASN A 205 -11.31 -13.28 16.33
C ASN A 205 -12.56 -13.12 15.45
N SER A 206 -13.15 -11.92 15.41
CA SER A 206 -14.30 -11.63 14.53
C SER A 206 -14.03 -11.81 13.02
N SER A 207 -12.76 -11.82 12.60
CA SER A 207 -12.37 -11.85 11.19
C SER A 207 -11.77 -13.18 10.70
N ARG A 208 -10.92 -13.84 11.50
CA ARG A 208 -10.14 -15.03 11.07
C ARG A 208 -9.94 -16.11 12.14
N GLY A 209 -10.28 -15.85 13.41
CA GLY A 209 -10.07 -16.74 14.56
C GLY A 209 -8.60 -16.95 14.93
N PHE A 210 -8.19 -16.67 16.18
CA PHE A 210 -6.81 -16.95 16.65
C PHE A 210 -6.47 -18.43 16.77
N ASP A 211 -7.50 -19.28 16.76
CA ASP A 211 -7.36 -20.72 16.78
C ASP A 211 -6.58 -21.25 15.57
N ASN A 212 -6.39 -20.41 14.54
CA ASN A 212 -5.69 -20.73 13.30
C ASN A 212 -4.27 -20.18 13.20
N ILE A 213 -3.71 -19.52 14.22
CA ILE A 213 -2.33 -19.01 14.20
C ILE A 213 -1.54 -19.49 15.42
N SER A 214 -0.36 -20.06 15.21
CA SER A 214 0.59 -20.48 16.26
C SER A 214 1.21 -19.28 16.98
N PHE A 215 1.56 -19.44 18.26
CA PHE A 215 2.31 -18.43 19.00
C PHE A 215 3.65 -18.20 18.33
N THR A 216 4.33 -19.28 17.91
CA THR A 216 5.60 -19.22 17.18
C THR A 216 5.53 -18.27 15.99
N GLN A 217 4.54 -18.44 15.11
CA GLN A 217 4.39 -17.58 13.93
C GLN A 217 4.03 -16.15 14.32
N LEU A 218 3.08 -15.97 15.24
CA LEU A 218 2.68 -14.64 15.69
C LEU A 218 3.86 -13.85 16.26
N ILE A 219 4.59 -14.42 17.21
CA ILE A 219 5.76 -13.81 17.85
C ILE A 219 6.79 -13.44 16.79
N THR A 220 7.11 -14.38 15.89
CA THR A 220 8.10 -14.16 14.84
C THR A 220 7.68 -12.98 13.97
N ASN A 221 6.42 -12.93 13.56
CA ASN A 221 5.88 -11.84 12.75
C ASN A 221 5.91 -10.51 13.50
N LEU A 222 5.50 -10.47 14.76
CA LEU A 222 5.54 -9.25 15.58
C LEU A 222 6.96 -8.73 15.75
N ASN A 223 7.94 -9.61 16.00
CA ASN A 223 9.34 -9.21 16.09
C ASN A 223 9.85 -8.62 14.76
N ILE A 224 9.54 -9.25 13.62
CA ILE A 224 9.89 -8.69 12.30
C ILE A 224 9.23 -7.31 12.11
N ILE A 225 7.97 -7.15 12.51
CA ILE A 225 7.24 -5.89 12.34
C ILE A 225 7.81 -4.77 13.24
N ILE A 226 8.21 -5.11 14.46
CA ILE A 226 8.73 -4.17 15.45
C ILE A 226 10.20 -3.81 15.16
N GLU A 227 11.03 -4.80 14.83
CA GLU A 227 12.49 -4.62 14.73
C GLU A 227 12.94 -4.28 13.30
N GLU A 228 12.43 -5.00 12.29
CA GLU A 228 12.83 -4.83 10.89
C GLU A 228 11.96 -3.78 10.18
N VAL A 229 10.63 -3.92 10.28
CA VAL A 229 9.69 -2.96 9.68
C VAL A 229 9.60 -1.68 10.53
N LYS A 230 9.86 -1.75 11.82
CA LYS A 230 9.76 -0.61 12.76
C LYS A 230 8.42 0.11 12.67
N LEU A 231 7.34 -0.66 12.51
CA LEU A 231 6.00 -0.10 12.38
C LEU A 231 5.56 0.50 13.73
N PRO A 232 5.04 1.74 13.76
CA PRO A 232 4.53 2.32 15.01
C PRO A 232 3.43 1.45 15.63
N ILE A 233 3.44 1.30 16.95
CA ILE A 233 2.52 0.41 17.69
C ILE A 233 1.05 0.73 17.37
N ASN A 234 0.68 2.01 17.28
CA ASN A 234 -0.68 2.41 16.92
C ASN A 234 -1.12 1.91 15.53
N GLN A 235 -0.21 1.85 14.55
CA GLN A 235 -0.49 1.28 13.24
C GLN A 235 -0.51 -0.25 13.29
N LEU A 236 0.41 -0.87 14.04
CA LEU A 236 0.42 -2.30 14.26
C LEU A 236 -0.92 -2.79 14.81
N ILE A 237 -1.42 -2.14 15.88
CA ILE A 237 -2.72 -2.45 16.49
C ILE A 237 -3.85 -2.35 15.45
N LYS A 238 -3.88 -1.26 14.68
CA LYS A 238 -4.93 -1.01 13.68
C LYS A 238 -4.92 -2.05 12.54
N TYR A 239 -3.75 -2.52 12.13
CA TYR A 239 -3.58 -3.42 10.99
C TYR A 239 -3.17 -4.84 11.41
N PHE A 240 -3.34 -5.19 12.69
CA PHE A 240 -2.90 -6.43 13.29
C PHE A 240 -3.39 -7.66 12.51
N ASN A 241 -4.67 -7.69 12.13
CA ASN A 241 -5.28 -8.82 11.40
C ASN A 241 -4.61 -9.14 10.06
N ILE A 242 -4.11 -8.10 9.39
CA ILE A 242 -3.45 -8.24 8.10
C ILE A 242 -2.01 -8.73 8.29
N LEU A 243 -1.36 -8.27 9.35
CA LEU A 243 0.07 -8.47 9.60
C LEU A 243 0.39 -9.79 10.30
N ALA A 244 -0.43 -10.18 11.28
CA ALA A 244 -0.16 -11.33 12.15
C ALA A 244 -0.10 -12.66 11.38
N ASN A 245 -0.86 -12.81 10.29
CA ASN A 245 -0.97 -14.06 9.51
C ASN A 245 0.01 -14.19 8.35
N GLN A 246 0.92 -13.23 8.16
CA GLN A 246 1.83 -13.31 7.02
C GLN A 246 2.85 -14.42 7.24
N GLU A 247 3.44 -14.90 6.15
CA GLU A 247 4.57 -15.81 6.24
C GLU A 247 5.80 -15.03 6.73
N PRO A 248 6.51 -15.49 7.79
CA PRO A 248 7.63 -14.75 8.36
C PRO A 248 8.72 -14.40 7.32
N GLU A 249 9.12 -15.37 6.50
CA GLU A 249 10.14 -15.15 5.47
C GLU A 249 9.68 -14.16 4.38
N LYS A 250 8.38 -14.16 4.05
CA LYS A 250 7.81 -13.17 3.15
C LYS A 250 7.91 -11.76 3.72
N LEU A 251 7.55 -11.57 4.99
CA LEU A 251 7.67 -10.28 5.68
C LEU A 251 9.12 -9.79 5.69
N LYS A 252 10.07 -10.65 6.04
CA LYS A 252 11.51 -10.31 6.04
C LYS A 252 11.98 -9.90 4.66
N GLN A 253 11.65 -10.66 3.62
CA GLN A 253 12.05 -10.34 2.25
C GLN A 253 11.48 -9.00 1.78
N LEU A 254 10.21 -8.72 2.10
CA LEU A 254 9.58 -7.43 1.81
C LEU A 254 10.25 -6.30 2.59
N ALA A 255 10.51 -6.47 3.88
CA ALA A 255 11.18 -5.47 4.72
C ALA A 255 12.60 -5.17 4.22
N ASN A 256 13.23 -6.15 3.58
CA ASN A 256 14.58 -6.04 3.06
C ASN A 256 14.72 -5.34 1.70
N ILE A 257 13.63 -4.96 1.04
CA ILE A 257 13.68 -4.17 -0.19
C ILE A 257 14.28 -2.79 0.12
N SER A 258 15.33 -2.40 -0.62
CA SER A 258 16.19 -1.25 -0.32
C SER A 258 15.44 0.05 -0.06
N ILE A 259 14.49 0.40 -0.95
CA ILE A 259 13.74 1.66 -0.82
C ILE A 259 12.87 1.72 0.45
N PHE A 260 12.42 0.57 0.97
CA PHE A 260 11.67 0.51 2.22
C PHE A 260 12.58 0.67 3.45
N LYS A 261 13.85 0.27 3.37
CA LYS A 261 14.83 0.56 4.42
C LYS A 261 15.12 2.05 4.53
N GLU A 262 15.24 2.71 3.39
CA GLU A 262 15.60 4.13 3.28
C GLU A 262 14.45 5.09 3.62
N ASN A 263 13.19 4.66 3.43
CA ASN A 263 12.02 5.52 3.61
C ASN A 263 10.97 4.89 4.53
N ASN A 264 10.95 5.35 5.79
CA ASN A 264 10.01 4.87 6.81
C ASN A 264 8.54 5.09 6.41
N ASN A 265 8.18 6.26 5.86
CA ASN A 265 6.80 6.56 5.49
C ASN A 265 6.29 5.63 4.38
N LEU A 266 7.13 5.39 3.37
CA LEU A 266 6.85 4.45 2.29
C LEU A 266 6.68 3.04 2.83
N ARG A 267 7.60 2.59 3.70
CA ARG A 267 7.54 1.28 4.35
C ARG A 267 6.22 1.12 5.11
N TYR A 268 5.84 2.07 5.95
CA TYR A 268 4.57 2.02 6.69
C TYR A 268 3.37 2.00 5.75
N THR A 269 3.39 2.83 4.71
CA THR A 269 2.32 2.90 3.72
C THR A 269 2.18 1.57 2.94
N PHE A 270 3.28 0.85 2.71
CA PHE A 270 3.27 -0.46 2.07
C PHE A 270 2.69 -1.55 2.99
N PHE A 271 3.23 -1.69 4.21
CA PHE A 271 2.85 -2.77 5.14
C PHE A 271 1.43 -2.62 5.70
N THR A 272 0.78 -1.47 5.52
CA THR A 272 -0.63 -1.26 5.90
C THR A 272 -1.62 -1.61 4.78
N ARG A 273 -1.15 -2.18 3.66
CA ARG A 273 -1.97 -2.55 2.49
C ARG A 273 -2.04 -4.06 2.31
N GLN A 274 -3.19 -4.64 2.64
CA GLN A 274 -3.42 -6.09 2.53
C GLN A 274 -3.14 -6.66 1.13
N ARG A 275 -3.56 -5.97 0.06
CA ARG A 275 -3.37 -6.42 -1.32
C ARG A 275 -1.89 -6.55 -1.68
N LEU A 276 -1.08 -5.57 -1.31
CA LEU A 276 0.36 -5.58 -1.56
C LEU A 276 1.06 -6.71 -0.79
N LEU A 277 0.63 -6.97 0.45
CA LEU A 277 1.16 -8.08 1.25
C LEU A 277 0.81 -9.47 0.69
N GLN A 278 -0.18 -9.58 -0.21
CA GLN A 278 -0.49 -10.85 -0.88
C GLN A 278 0.48 -11.15 -2.04
N ILE A 279 1.09 -10.13 -2.63
CA ILE A 279 2.02 -10.28 -3.77
C ILE A 279 3.34 -10.90 -3.30
N LYS A 280 3.95 -11.75 -4.13
CA LYS A 280 5.24 -12.38 -3.81
C LYS A 280 6.37 -11.32 -3.73
N PRO A 281 7.33 -11.45 -2.81
CA PRO A 281 8.34 -10.40 -2.57
C PRO A 281 9.19 -10.05 -3.80
N HIS A 282 9.54 -11.04 -4.62
CA HIS A 282 10.32 -10.82 -5.84
C HIS A 282 9.57 -9.96 -6.87
N HIS A 283 8.25 -10.14 -7.04
CA HIS A 283 7.44 -9.31 -7.92
C HIS A 283 7.35 -7.86 -7.40
N ILE A 284 7.20 -7.67 -6.08
CA ILE A 284 7.23 -6.31 -5.50
C ILE A 284 8.59 -5.65 -5.75
N LYS A 285 9.69 -6.39 -5.52
CA LYS A 285 11.04 -5.89 -5.76
C LYS A 285 11.25 -5.50 -7.23
N GLU A 286 10.81 -6.34 -8.16
CA GLU A 286 10.88 -6.07 -9.59
C GLU A 286 10.11 -4.81 -9.99
N ARG A 287 8.86 -4.66 -9.52
CA ARG A 287 8.03 -3.45 -9.77
C ARG A 287 8.66 -2.19 -9.19
N VAL A 288 9.23 -2.28 -7.99
CA VAL A 288 9.97 -1.18 -7.37
C VAL A 288 11.22 -0.82 -8.19
N ASP A 289 12.00 -1.82 -8.59
CA ASP A 289 13.20 -1.63 -9.40
C ASP A 289 12.86 -1.00 -10.76
N LEU A 290 11.75 -1.43 -11.39
CA LEU A 290 11.24 -0.82 -12.62
C LEU A 290 10.95 0.68 -12.42
N LEU A 291 10.17 1.04 -11.39
CA LEU A 291 9.79 2.43 -11.14
C LEU A 291 10.99 3.32 -10.79
N VAL A 292 11.89 2.83 -9.94
CA VAL A 292 12.99 3.62 -9.39
C VAL A 292 14.20 3.63 -10.32
N LYS A 293 14.61 2.48 -10.85
CA LYS A 293 15.83 2.37 -11.66
C LYS A 293 15.59 2.73 -13.13
N LYS A 294 14.51 2.23 -13.75
CA LYS A 294 14.18 2.50 -15.16
C LYS A 294 13.47 3.84 -15.32
N TYR A 295 12.38 4.07 -14.60
CA TYR A 295 11.56 5.28 -14.74
C TYR A 295 11.95 6.44 -13.81
N LYS A 296 13.02 6.30 -13.02
CA LYS A 296 13.60 7.35 -12.15
C LYS A 296 12.59 7.98 -11.19
N CYS A 297 11.58 7.23 -10.76
CA CYS A 297 10.61 7.69 -9.79
C CYS A 297 11.23 7.77 -8.39
N THR A 298 10.87 8.81 -7.65
CA THR A 298 11.35 9.02 -6.28
C THR A 298 10.53 8.22 -5.26
N GLY A 299 11.12 7.91 -4.10
CA GLY A 299 10.39 7.28 -3.00
C GLY A 299 9.21 8.12 -2.49
N GLN A 300 9.26 9.46 -2.61
CA GLN A 300 8.14 10.33 -2.28
C GLN A 300 6.96 10.12 -3.24
N GLN A 301 7.22 10.03 -4.54
CA GLN A 301 6.18 9.75 -5.55
C GLN A 301 5.55 8.38 -5.32
N LEU A 302 6.36 7.37 -5.00
CA LEU A 302 5.88 6.03 -4.66
C LEU A 302 5.03 6.03 -3.39
N ASN A 303 5.41 6.80 -2.37
CA ASN A 303 4.63 6.92 -1.14
C ASN A 303 3.25 7.55 -1.38
N GLU A 304 3.17 8.58 -2.22
CA GLU A 304 1.91 9.25 -2.58
C GLU A 304 0.99 8.36 -3.45
N THR A 305 1.52 7.31 -4.10
CA THR A 305 0.73 6.41 -4.94
C THR A 305 1.30 4.99 -4.91
N ILE A 306 1.31 4.36 -3.73
CA ILE A 306 1.85 3.00 -3.55
C ILE A 306 1.06 1.94 -4.33
N ALA A 307 -0.22 2.21 -4.61
CA ALA A 307 -1.14 1.31 -5.29
C ALA A 307 -0.70 0.98 -6.73
N ILE A 308 0.23 1.75 -7.33
CA ILE A 308 0.82 1.38 -8.61
C ILE A 308 1.54 0.02 -8.52
N LEU A 309 2.04 -0.37 -7.35
CA LEU A 309 2.67 -1.67 -7.12
C LEU A 309 1.67 -2.83 -7.12
N ASP A 310 0.35 -2.57 -7.11
CA ASP A 310 -0.64 -3.63 -7.29
C ASP A 310 -0.63 -4.14 -8.75
N LEU A 311 -0.29 -3.27 -9.71
CA LEU A 311 -0.29 -3.57 -11.14
C LEU A 311 0.86 -4.51 -11.53
N PRO A 312 0.66 -5.42 -12.50
CA PRO A 312 1.74 -6.21 -13.09
C PRO A 312 2.73 -5.33 -13.86
N VAL A 313 3.92 -5.87 -14.14
CA VAL A 313 5.02 -5.11 -14.77
C VAL A 313 4.60 -4.59 -16.14
N GLU A 314 3.94 -5.43 -16.93
CA GLU A 314 3.50 -5.14 -18.29
C GLU A 314 2.54 -3.95 -18.33
N GLU A 315 1.59 -3.88 -17.40
CA GLU A 315 0.66 -2.76 -17.29
C GLU A 315 1.38 -1.46 -16.88
N ILE A 316 2.33 -1.53 -15.95
CA ILE A 316 3.15 -0.36 -15.58
C ILE A 316 3.88 0.16 -16.81
N GLU A 317 4.52 -0.73 -17.58
CA GLU A 317 5.24 -0.35 -18.79
C GLU A 317 4.33 0.25 -19.87
N GLU A 318 3.13 -0.29 -20.07
CA GLU A 318 2.12 0.25 -20.98
C GLU A 318 1.75 1.69 -20.59
N LEU A 319 1.46 1.94 -19.31
CA LEU A 319 1.10 3.27 -18.81
C LEU A 319 2.23 4.29 -19.02
N PHE A 320 3.48 3.89 -18.78
CA PHE A 320 4.64 4.74 -19.05
C PHE A 320 4.89 4.94 -20.56
N SER A 321 4.62 3.94 -21.39
CA SER A 321 4.69 4.06 -22.85
C SER A 321 3.71 5.13 -23.37
N LYS A 322 2.45 5.09 -22.90
CA LYS A 322 1.44 6.11 -23.20
C LYS A 322 1.88 7.51 -22.74
N TYR A 323 2.46 7.62 -21.54
CA TYR A 323 2.99 8.89 -21.03
C TYR A 323 4.11 9.45 -21.92
N ASN A 324 5.02 8.59 -22.38
CA ASN A 324 6.17 9.01 -23.21
C ASN A 324 5.76 9.55 -24.59
N GLN A 325 4.55 9.23 -25.06
CA GLN A 325 3.99 9.73 -26.33
C GLN A 325 3.46 11.17 -26.23
N CYS A 326 3.32 11.74 -25.03
CA CYS A 326 2.77 13.08 -24.83
C CYS A 326 3.76 14.03 -24.14
N ASP A 327 4.48 14.82 -24.94
CA ASP A 327 5.49 15.77 -24.44
C ASP A 327 4.93 16.80 -23.46
N GLN A 328 3.67 17.18 -23.61
CA GLN A 328 3.00 18.14 -22.74
C GLN A 328 2.96 17.71 -21.27
N LEU A 329 2.84 16.40 -21.02
CA LEU A 329 2.77 15.83 -19.69
C LEU A 329 4.15 15.73 -19.01
N LYS A 330 5.24 15.88 -19.75
CA LYS A 330 6.62 15.84 -19.21
C LYS A 330 6.89 16.93 -18.18
N THR A 331 6.13 18.02 -18.23
CA THR A 331 6.19 19.10 -17.23
C THR A 331 5.81 18.65 -15.80
N PHE A 332 5.10 17.52 -15.65
CA PHE A 332 4.70 16.99 -14.34
C PHE A 332 5.61 15.89 -13.79
N SER A 333 6.72 15.54 -14.46
CA SER A 333 7.62 14.44 -14.07
C SER A 333 8.18 14.58 -12.65
N ASN A 334 8.47 15.80 -12.21
CA ASN A 334 8.99 16.11 -10.88
C ASN A 334 7.89 16.30 -9.82
N ASN A 335 6.61 16.18 -10.19
CA ASN A 335 5.51 16.37 -9.24
C ASN A 335 5.42 15.18 -8.26
N LYS A 336 5.16 15.43 -6.98
CA LYS A 336 4.99 14.36 -5.98
C LYS A 336 3.82 13.41 -6.28
N HIS A 337 2.82 13.84 -7.03
CA HIS A 337 1.68 13.03 -7.46
C HIS A 337 1.86 12.47 -8.88
N PHE A 338 3.09 12.46 -9.42
CA PHE A 338 3.38 11.98 -10.77
C PHE A 338 2.89 10.56 -11.03
N LEU A 339 3.08 9.61 -10.10
CA LEU A 339 2.60 8.24 -10.31
C LEU A 339 1.07 8.13 -10.37
N ARG A 340 0.33 9.09 -9.76
CA ARG A 340 -1.11 9.20 -9.94
C ARG A 340 -1.48 9.63 -11.36
N LEU A 341 -0.67 10.47 -12.00
CA LEU A 341 -0.82 10.77 -13.44
C LEU A 341 -0.66 9.50 -14.26
N ILE A 342 0.41 8.74 -14.02
CA ILE A 342 0.71 7.50 -14.74
C ILE A 342 -0.45 6.50 -14.61
N MET A 343 -0.95 6.26 -13.40
CA MET A 343 -2.09 5.37 -13.17
C MET A 343 -3.40 5.82 -13.85
N ASN A 344 -3.49 7.09 -14.26
CA ASN A 344 -4.69 7.68 -14.86
C ASN A 344 -4.36 8.29 -16.24
N ILE A 345 -3.38 7.73 -16.94
CA ILE A 345 -2.81 8.35 -18.14
C ILE A 345 -3.83 8.51 -19.25
N ASP A 346 -4.72 7.53 -19.47
CA ASP A 346 -5.74 7.60 -20.51
C ASP A 346 -6.69 8.80 -20.31
N LEU A 347 -7.09 9.05 -19.05
CA LEU A 347 -7.91 10.21 -18.69
C LEU A 347 -7.15 11.51 -18.94
N ALA A 348 -5.88 11.56 -18.55
CA ALA A 348 -5.04 12.74 -18.76
C ALA A 348 -4.85 13.04 -20.24
N LEU A 349 -4.53 12.03 -21.06
CA LEU A 349 -4.36 12.15 -22.51
C LEU A 349 -5.62 12.66 -23.19
N ASN A 350 -6.78 12.12 -22.83
CA ASN A 350 -8.06 12.59 -23.36
C ASN A 350 -8.31 14.06 -22.98
N ASN A 351 -8.00 14.46 -21.75
CA ASN A 351 -8.14 15.84 -21.30
C ASN A 351 -7.12 16.78 -21.96
N VAL A 352 -5.90 16.34 -22.24
CA VAL A 352 -4.91 17.10 -23.05
C VAL A 352 -5.44 17.32 -24.46
N LYS A 353 -5.96 16.29 -25.12
CA LYS A 353 -6.57 16.41 -26.45
C LYS A 353 -7.68 17.45 -26.48
N ASN A 354 -8.56 17.44 -25.48
CA ASN A 354 -9.63 18.45 -25.34
C ASN A 354 -9.10 19.88 -25.14
N MET A 355 -7.93 20.04 -24.49
CA MET A 355 -7.28 21.33 -24.34
C MET A 355 -6.67 21.80 -25.67
N ASP A 356 -6.02 20.90 -26.41
CA ASP A 356 -5.43 21.18 -27.72
C ASP A 356 -6.49 21.61 -28.74
N GLU A 357 -7.64 20.93 -28.79
CA GLU A 357 -8.80 21.30 -29.62
C GLU A 357 -9.30 22.73 -29.34
N ARG A 358 -9.04 23.25 -28.13
CA ARG A 358 -9.43 24.59 -27.68
C ARG A 358 -8.25 25.56 -27.58
N LYS A 359 -7.07 25.16 -28.07
CA LYS A 359 -5.83 25.94 -28.05
C LYS A 359 -5.42 26.43 -26.65
N ILE A 360 -5.65 25.61 -25.61
CA ILE A 360 -5.26 25.92 -24.23
C ILE A 360 -3.97 25.16 -23.90
N SER A 361 -2.94 25.85 -23.41
CA SER A 361 -1.70 25.18 -22.98
C SER A 361 -1.89 24.41 -21.67
N THR A 362 -1.42 23.17 -21.63
CA THR A 362 -1.35 22.31 -20.44
C THR A 362 -0.55 22.90 -19.29
N ARG A 363 0.39 23.83 -19.56
CA ARG A 363 1.16 24.55 -18.53
C ARG A 363 0.29 25.37 -17.58
N HIS A 364 -0.91 25.77 -18.02
CA HIS A 364 -1.85 26.54 -17.20
C HIS A 364 -2.76 25.65 -16.33
N THR A 365 -2.59 24.32 -16.39
CA THR A 365 -3.44 23.36 -15.69
C THR A 365 -2.66 22.60 -14.63
N THR A 366 -3.13 22.64 -13.39
CA THR A 366 -2.58 21.77 -12.34
C THR A 366 -2.92 20.30 -12.61
N LEU A 367 -2.04 19.38 -12.20
CA LEU A 367 -2.28 17.94 -12.32
C LEU A 367 -3.64 17.51 -11.73
N ARG A 368 -4.05 18.09 -10.59
CA ARG A 368 -5.35 17.80 -9.96
C ARG A 368 -6.53 18.09 -10.89
N ASN A 369 -6.44 19.15 -11.68
CA ASN A 369 -7.50 19.50 -12.64
C ASN A 369 -7.44 18.58 -13.86
N LEU A 370 -6.24 18.27 -14.35
CA LEU A 370 -6.04 17.36 -15.47
C LEU A 370 -6.60 15.96 -15.21
N LEU A 371 -6.56 15.49 -13.95
CA LEU A 371 -7.09 14.19 -13.55
C LEU A 371 -8.58 14.21 -13.19
N LYS A 372 -9.33 15.26 -13.53
CA LYS A 372 -10.79 15.27 -13.33
C LYS A 372 -11.50 14.46 -14.42
N PRO A 373 -12.65 13.84 -14.12
CA PRO A 373 -13.49 13.20 -15.12
C PRO A 373 -13.82 14.16 -16.26
N ASN A 374 -13.86 13.65 -17.49
CA ASN A 374 -14.01 14.44 -18.71
C ASN A 374 -15.17 15.46 -18.65
N SER A 375 -16.35 15.05 -18.15
CA SER A 375 -17.51 15.95 -18.00
C SER A 375 -17.23 17.18 -17.12
N LYS A 376 -16.58 16.97 -15.97
CA LYS A 376 -16.18 18.05 -15.05
C LYS A 376 -15.05 18.87 -15.65
N PHE A 377 -14.08 18.23 -16.30
CA PHE A 377 -12.97 18.90 -16.96
C PHE A 377 -13.46 19.83 -18.07
N MET A 378 -14.35 19.34 -18.94
CA MET A 378 -14.93 20.13 -20.03
C MET A 378 -15.80 21.29 -19.54
N SER A 379 -16.55 21.11 -18.45
CA SER A 379 -17.22 22.24 -17.80
C SER A 379 -16.22 23.30 -17.34
N MET A 380 -15.08 22.89 -16.78
CA MET A 380 -14.06 23.83 -16.36
C MET A 380 -13.44 24.59 -17.53
N VAL A 381 -13.15 23.87 -18.61
CA VAL A 381 -12.62 24.41 -19.85
C VAL A 381 -13.60 25.40 -20.48
N LYS A 382 -14.88 25.05 -20.58
CA LYS A 382 -15.94 25.92 -21.10
C LYS A 382 -16.11 27.20 -20.27
N ASN A 383 -16.02 27.08 -18.95
CA ASN A 383 -16.22 28.20 -18.04
C ASN A 383 -14.93 29.01 -17.79
N SER A 384 -13.82 28.72 -18.50
CA SER A 384 -12.49 29.33 -18.25
C SER A 384 -12.06 29.26 -16.78
N THR A 385 -12.51 28.22 -16.05
CA THR A 385 -12.26 28.05 -14.60
C THR A 385 -11.00 27.24 -14.32
N PHE A 386 -10.08 27.14 -15.28
CA PHE A 386 -8.67 26.87 -15.02
C PHE A 386 -8.11 28.04 -14.20
N ARG A 387 -8.50 28.11 -12.93
CA ARG A 387 -8.08 29.15 -12.00
C ARG A 387 -6.59 28.95 -11.75
N LEU A 388 -5.75 29.51 -12.64
CA LEU A 388 -4.42 29.96 -12.27
C LEU A 388 -4.64 30.84 -11.04
N THR A 389 -4.21 30.35 -9.88
CA THR A 389 -4.17 31.23 -8.72
C THR A 389 -3.21 32.36 -9.09
N LEU A 390 -3.45 33.57 -8.59
CA LEU A 390 -2.55 34.69 -8.81
C LEU A 390 -1.09 34.32 -8.48
N ASN A 391 -0.90 33.42 -7.50
CA ASN A 391 0.40 32.88 -7.12
C ASN A 391 1.05 32.00 -8.20
N SER A 392 0.28 31.09 -8.79
CA SER A 392 0.76 30.26 -9.90
C SER A 392 1.04 31.10 -11.14
N PHE A 393 0.25 32.15 -11.37
CA PHE A 393 0.47 33.11 -12.46
C PHE A 393 1.77 33.91 -12.27
N THR A 394 2.01 34.47 -11.08
CA THR A 394 3.25 35.23 -10.82
C THR A 394 4.50 34.37 -10.94
N GLN A 395 4.45 33.14 -10.47
CA GLN A 395 5.57 32.21 -10.58
C GLN A 395 5.86 31.84 -12.04
N LEU A 396 4.82 31.63 -12.84
CA LEU A 396 4.97 31.24 -14.25
C LEU A 396 5.57 32.36 -15.12
N HIS A 397 5.14 33.61 -14.92
CA HIS A 397 5.52 34.71 -15.81
C HIS A 397 6.75 35.49 -15.39
N PHE A 398 7.08 35.48 -14.09
CA PHE A 398 8.02 36.42 -13.49
C PHE A 398 9.08 35.77 -12.58
N ASP A 399 9.05 34.44 -12.45
CA ASP A 399 9.90 33.66 -11.53
C ASP A 399 9.95 34.27 -10.11
N SER A 400 8.82 34.82 -9.67
CA SER A 400 8.69 35.60 -8.42
C SER A 400 7.52 35.08 -7.59
N SER A 401 7.67 35.08 -6.27
CA SER A 401 6.57 34.69 -5.38
C SER A 401 5.52 35.80 -5.29
N LEU A 402 4.24 35.43 -5.11
CA LEU A 402 3.18 36.41 -4.91
C LEU A 402 3.40 37.27 -3.66
N LYS A 403 4.09 36.74 -2.65
CA LYS A 403 4.41 37.47 -1.42
C LYS A 403 5.35 38.64 -1.71
N ASP A 404 6.37 38.42 -2.55
CA ASP A 404 7.35 39.44 -2.90
C ASP A 404 6.75 40.52 -3.79
N VAL A 405 5.83 40.14 -4.69
CA VAL A 405 5.08 41.10 -5.49
C VAL A 405 4.14 41.92 -4.59
N LYS A 406 3.35 41.29 -3.72
CA LYS A 406 2.43 41.97 -2.79
C LYS A 406 3.15 42.92 -1.83
N HIS A 407 4.34 42.57 -1.36
CA HIS A 407 5.13 43.45 -0.50
C HIS A 407 5.54 44.74 -1.21
N ARG A 408 5.76 44.70 -2.54
CA ARG A 408 6.17 45.87 -3.33
C ARG A 408 5.01 46.77 -3.75
N ILE A 409 3.88 46.19 -4.15
CA ILE A 409 2.77 46.95 -4.76
C ILE A 409 1.56 47.15 -3.82
N GLY A 410 1.57 46.53 -2.64
CA GLY A 410 0.44 46.55 -1.70
C GLY A 410 -0.70 45.59 -2.07
N TRP A 411 -1.71 45.49 -1.20
CA TRP A 411 -2.88 44.61 -1.41
C TRP A 411 -4.03 45.37 -2.07
N ASN A 412 -4.52 44.92 -3.23
CA ASN A 412 -5.73 45.45 -3.87
C ASN A 412 -6.97 44.55 -3.63
N LYS A 413 -8.15 45.15 -3.40
CA LYS A 413 -9.44 44.46 -3.22
C LYS A 413 -9.84 43.59 -4.42
N MET A 414 -9.39 43.93 -5.64
CA MET A 414 -9.65 43.16 -6.86
C MET A 414 -9.01 41.75 -6.84
N GLY A 415 -7.99 41.52 -6.00
CA GLY A 415 -7.39 40.19 -5.82
C GLY A 415 -8.31 39.12 -5.19
N LYS A 416 -9.55 39.48 -4.84
CA LYS A 416 -10.60 38.53 -4.41
C LYS A 416 -11.41 37.95 -5.56
N GLN A 417 -11.32 38.53 -6.76
CA GLN A 417 -12.02 38.05 -7.95
C GLN A 417 -11.33 36.82 -8.55
N SER A 418 -12.07 35.99 -9.29
CA SER A 418 -11.49 34.85 -10.00
C SER A 418 -10.69 35.30 -11.21
N LEU A 419 -9.41 34.91 -11.27
CA LEU A 419 -8.52 35.21 -12.39
C LEU A 419 -8.94 34.43 -13.65
N ASN A 420 -9.17 35.13 -14.75
CA ASN A 420 -9.30 34.54 -16.08
C ASN A 420 -7.91 34.47 -16.73
N SER A 421 -7.39 33.26 -16.93
CA SER A 421 -6.03 33.04 -17.42
C SER A 421 -5.81 33.54 -18.84
N ILE A 422 -6.81 33.41 -19.72
CA ILE A 422 -6.71 33.88 -21.11
C ILE A 422 -6.59 35.41 -21.13
N ASN A 423 -7.45 36.09 -20.36
CA ASN A 423 -7.41 37.54 -20.22
C ASN A 423 -6.07 38.02 -19.63
N ALA A 424 -5.61 37.36 -18.57
CA ALA A 424 -4.33 37.68 -17.92
C ALA A 424 -3.14 37.51 -18.88
N GLU A 425 -3.12 36.44 -19.67
CA GLU A 425 -2.09 36.17 -20.67
C GLU A 425 -2.09 37.23 -21.79
N SER A 426 -3.27 37.59 -22.30
CA SER A 426 -3.42 38.63 -23.33
C SER A 426 -2.88 39.97 -22.85
N ILE A 427 -3.17 40.35 -21.60
CA ILE A 427 -2.69 41.59 -21.00
C ILE A 427 -1.16 41.59 -20.85
N VAL A 428 -0.57 40.52 -20.30
CA VAL A 428 0.89 40.43 -20.14
C VAL A 428 1.60 40.39 -21.49
N SER A 429 1.05 39.67 -22.47
CA SER A 429 1.60 39.60 -23.83
C SER A 429 1.57 40.96 -24.52
N TYR A 430 0.48 41.70 -24.38
CA TYR A 430 0.35 43.06 -24.90
C TYR A 430 1.39 44.01 -24.28
N PHE A 431 1.55 44.01 -22.96
CA PHE A 431 2.56 44.86 -22.31
C PHE A 431 3.99 44.54 -22.72
N ARG A 432 4.31 43.27 -23.00
CA ARG A 432 5.61 42.87 -23.55
C ARG A 432 5.80 43.35 -24.99
N GLN A 433 4.75 43.37 -25.80
CA GLN A 433 4.78 43.95 -27.16
C GLN A 433 5.04 45.46 -27.12
N GLU A 434 4.47 46.15 -26.13
CA GLU A 434 4.74 47.55 -25.80
C GLU A 434 6.12 47.78 -25.15
N ARG A 435 6.97 46.74 -25.11
CA ARG A 435 8.34 46.75 -24.60
C ARG A 435 8.48 47.10 -23.12
N LEU A 436 7.43 46.86 -22.32
CA LEU A 436 7.52 47.01 -20.87
C LEU A 436 8.38 45.90 -20.25
N SER A 437 9.19 46.27 -19.28
CA SER A 437 9.98 45.32 -18.49
C SER A 437 9.07 44.46 -17.60
N ASP A 438 9.49 43.23 -17.29
CA ASP A 438 8.76 42.37 -16.36
C ASP A 438 8.55 43.03 -14.99
N GLN A 439 9.46 43.92 -14.56
CA GLN A 439 9.30 44.68 -13.33
C GLN A 439 8.17 45.72 -13.41
N GLN A 440 8.03 46.43 -14.53
CA GLN A 440 6.88 47.31 -14.77
C GLN A 440 5.57 46.52 -14.81
N ILE A 441 5.58 45.35 -15.47
CA ILE A 441 4.41 44.46 -15.56
C ILE A 441 4.01 43.94 -14.17
N GLN A 442 4.97 43.52 -13.35
CA GLN A 442 4.73 43.14 -11.94
C GLN A 442 4.12 44.29 -11.13
N ASN A 443 4.58 45.53 -11.36
CA ASN A 443 4.04 46.70 -10.66
C ASN A 443 2.57 46.98 -10.98
N GLY A 444 2.09 46.51 -12.13
CA GLY A 444 0.69 46.55 -12.58
C GLY A 444 -0.08 45.24 -12.45
N LEU A 445 0.37 44.27 -11.65
CA LEU A 445 -0.14 42.89 -11.66
C LEU A 445 -1.68 42.81 -11.58
N TYR A 446 -2.35 43.72 -10.84
CA TYR A 446 -3.80 43.69 -10.67
C TYR A 446 -4.61 44.06 -11.93
N LEU A 447 -3.98 44.62 -12.98
CA LEU A 447 -4.63 44.90 -14.26
C LEU A 447 -5.15 43.64 -14.95
N ILE A 448 -4.57 42.47 -14.65
CA ILE A 448 -5.02 41.19 -15.23
C ILE A 448 -6.48 40.82 -14.88
N TYR A 449 -7.06 41.50 -13.89
CA TYR A 449 -8.47 41.37 -13.52
C TYR A 449 -9.41 42.28 -14.32
N CYS A 450 -8.88 43.29 -15.00
CA CYS A 450 -9.64 44.16 -15.90
C CYS A 450 -9.83 43.47 -17.26
N PRO A 451 -10.93 43.73 -17.99
CA PRO A 451 -11.09 43.24 -19.36
C PRO A 451 -9.96 43.73 -20.27
N PHE A 452 -9.38 42.84 -21.10
CA PHE A 452 -8.27 43.16 -21.99
C PHE A 452 -8.53 44.39 -22.88
N GLU A 453 -9.71 44.48 -23.50
CA GLU A 453 -10.08 45.61 -24.36
C GLU A 453 -10.04 46.94 -23.59
N THR A 454 -10.54 46.97 -22.36
CA THR A 454 -10.47 48.18 -21.50
C THR A 454 -9.03 48.56 -21.21
N VAL A 455 -8.17 47.60 -20.87
CA VAL A 455 -6.75 47.86 -20.58
C VAL A 455 -6.04 48.44 -21.81
N LYS A 456 -6.30 47.87 -22.99
CA LYS A 456 -5.72 48.32 -24.25
C LYS A 456 -6.17 49.73 -24.63
N THR A 457 -7.48 50.00 -24.62
CA THR A 457 -8.02 51.33 -24.96
C THR A 457 -7.46 52.41 -24.04
N VAL A 458 -7.47 52.18 -22.73
CA VAL A 458 -6.97 53.19 -21.78
C VAL A 458 -5.45 53.33 -21.88
N TRP A 459 -4.70 52.28 -22.22
CA TRP A 459 -3.25 52.40 -22.47
C TRP A 459 -2.94 53.33 -23.64
N GLU A 460 -3.69 53.19 -24.74
CA GLU A 460 -3.52 54.01 -25.95
C GLU A 460 -3.86 55.48 -25.69
N GLU A 461 -4.92 55.75 -24.90
CA GLU A 461 -5.40 57.11 -24.62
C GLU A 461 -4.68 57.82 -23.45
N MET A 462 -4.13 57.04 -22.49
CA MET A 462 -3.53 57.54 -21.24
C MET A 462 -2.51 58.66 -21.44
N PHE A 463 -1.71 58.58 -22.51
CA PHE A 463 -0.62 59.52 -22.75
C PHE A 463 -1.08 60.86 -23.35
N ASP A 464 -2.32 60.93 -23.83
CA ASP A 464 -2.92 62.15 -24.38
C ASP A 464 -3.64 62.99 -23.32
N TYR A 465 -3.83 62.47 -22.10
CA TYR A 465 -4.40 63.21 -20.99
C TYR A 465 -3.47 64.37 -20.57
N ASP A 466 -4.06 65.55 -20.39
CA ASP A 466 -3.34 66.78 -20.01
C ASP A 466 -2.50 66.61 -18.74
N GLU A 467 -2.97 65.82 -17.76
CA GLU A 467 -2.26 65.51 -16.50
C GLU A 467 -0.96 64.73 -16.73
N VAL A 468 -0.92 63.86 -17.74
CA VAL A 468 0.25 63.04 -18.10
C VAL A 468 1.18 63.85 -19.00
N ARG A 469 0.62 64.51 -20.02
CA ARG A 469 1.36 65.29 -21.02
C ARG A 469 2.09 66.50 -20.43
N ARG A 470 1.52 67.14 -19.41
CA ARG A 470 2.13 68.31 -18.73
C ARG A 470 3.14 67.94 -17.65
N SER A 471 3.28 66.65 -17.34
CA SER A 471 4.27 66.20 -16.36
C SER A 471 5.67 66.12 -17.02
N ASN A 472 6.72 66.52 -16.30
CA ASN A 472 8.10 66.35 -16.75
C ASN A 472 8.62 64.91 -16.57
N ILE A 473 7.72 63.93 -16.44
CA ILE A 473 8.04 62.53 -16.17
C ILE A 473 7.85 61.73 -17.46
N ASP A 474 8.87 60.95 -17.83
CA ASP A 474 8.76 59.98 -18.92
C ASP A 474 7.95 58.77 -18.45
N TRP A 475 6.63 58.90 -18.52
CA TRP A 475 5.71 57.87 -18.03
C TRP A 475 5.87 56.54 -18.75
N ARG A 476 6.21 56.49 -20.05
CA ARG A 476 6.34 55.21 -20.77
C ARG A 476 7.45 54.32 -20.20
N ASN A 477 8.53 54.94 -19.74
CA ASN A 477 9.65 54.24 -19.13
C ASN A 477 9.59 54.20 -17.59
N HIS A 478 8.57 54.79 -16.98
CA HIS A 478 8.46 54.88 -15.54
C HIS A 478 8.11 53.50 -14.92
N PRO A 479 8.73 53.11 -13.78
CA PRO A 479 8.46 51.82 -13.12
C PRO A 479 6.99 51.60 -12.73
N TYR A 480 6.24 52.68 -12.51
CA TYR A 480 4.85 52.65 -12.03
C TYR A 480 3.81 53.04 -13.09
N VAL A 481 4.18 53.03 -14.38
CA VAL A 481 3.26 53.38 -15.48
C VAL A 481 1.97 52.56 -15.47
N LEU A 482 2.05 51.28 -15.12
CA LEU A 482 0.87 50.43 -15.06
C LEU A 482 -0.01 50.68 -13.83
N GLN A 483 0.53 51.26 -12.76
CA GLN A 483 -0.30 51.73 -11.65
C GLN A 483 -1.05 53.00 -12.02
N LEU A 484 -0.44 53.87 -12.83
CA LEU A 484 -1.10 55.02 -13.42
C LEU A 484 -2.23 54.57 -14.37
N LEU A 485 -1.97 53.61 -15.25
CA LEU A 485 -3.00 53.00 -16.10
C LEU A 485 -4.18 52.47 -15.26
N PHE A 486 -3.87 51.73 -14.19
CA PHE A 486 -4.86 51.19 -13.28
C PHE A 486 -5.72 52.31 -12.64
N HIS A 487 -5.10 53.43 -12.26
CA HIS A 487 -5.82 54.60 -11.75
C HIS A 487 -6.78 55.20 -12.78
N PHE A 488 -6.37 55.35 -14.05
CA PHE A 488 -7.24 55.85 -15.12
C PHE A 488 -8.44 54.92 -15.37
N ILE A 489 -8.21 53.59 -15.38
CA ILE A 489 -9.29 52.61 -15.50
C ILE A 489 -10.27 52.72 -14.32
N GLU A 490 -9.78 52.89 -13.08
CA GLU A 490 -10.66 53.08 -11.92
C GLU A 490 -11.45 54.40 -12.00
N ARG A 491 -10.86 55.48 -12.52
CA ARG A 491 -11.52 56.78 -12.69
C ARG A 491 -12.65 56.71 -13.71
N MET A 492 -12.44 56.04 -14.85
CA MET A 492 -13.47 55.86 -15.87
C MET A 492 -14.66 55.03 -15.40
N ASN A 493 -14.45 54.08 -14.48
CA ASN A 493 -15.53 53.24 -13.94
C ASN A 493 -16.35 53.91 -12.81
N ARG A 494 -15.96 55.11 -12.35
CA ARG A 494 -16.67 55.87 -11.30
C ARG A 494 -17.55 57.00 -11.86
N HIS A 495 -17.45 57.27 -13.16
CA HIS A 495 -18.30 58.19 -13.92
C HIS A 495 -19.17 57.40 -14.88
#